data_AF-A0A520U059-F1
#
_entry.id   AF-A0A520U059-F1
#
_cell.length_a   1.000
_cell.length_b   1.000
_cell.length_c   1.000
_cell.angle_alpha   90.00
_cell.angle_beta   90.00
_cell.angle_gamma   90.00
#
_symmetry.space_group_name_H-M   'P 1'
#
loop_
_entity.id
_entity.type
_entity.pdbx_description
1 polymer ?
#
loop_
_entity_poly.entity_id
_entity_poly.type
_entity_poly.pdbx_seq_one_letter_code
_entity_poly.pdbx_strand_id
1 'polypeptide(L)'
;MFDKSRFIFLLITLALYSASCYSQNLSQKDLELKRTDLVNEIKNIQNLINNSKDEEKLVVENIENLNYKLNLQNEIIKITNNELNIISVSIRNNQEVINQLQNSQQLLKSQYSDMILRSYKTRSKTGKLMFIFSSANFQEALKRIQYFKQYSEYQNNQLQKIAINTKKLKSMANKLNNDKNLQLKLVNDNQKIKKDINREIFNKNNLLTFISNNQTKYIRDIKLKQQKTAKIDKEIEKIIAKAIAESNRKKKTSSKLFALTPEAKLLSNNFISNKGKLPWPVEKGYVSLKYGKQPHPIVKTATIQSNGIRIITASSQKARTIFNGTVYRIISSKNGSKTILIQHGNFFTVYKNLSDIYVKKGDKVSTKQKLGEIITNKNSGQTILSFSLFKDNKTENPLFWIGKK
;
A
#
# COMPACT_ATOMS: atom_id res chain seq x y z
N MET A 1 -12.89 52.36 14.64
CA MET A 1 -13.14 52.22 13.19
C MET A 1 -12.30 51.05 12.72
N PHE A 2 -12.87 49.84 12.70
CA PHE A 2 -12.13 48.63 12.34
C PHE A 2 -11.79 48.68 10.85
N ASP A 3 -10.50 48.72 10.52
CA ASP A 3 -9.99 48.75 9.14
C ASP A 3 -10.53 47.54 8.36
N LYS A 4 -11.53 47.78 7.52
CA LYS A 4 -12.15 46.77 6.66
C LYS A 4 -11.12 46.00 5.84
N SER A 5 -9.99 46.62 5.48
CA SER A 5 -8.92 45.96 4.73
C SER A 5 -8.20 44.86 5.52
N ARG A 6 -7.99 45.04 6.84
CA ARG A 6 -7.37 44.03 7.70
C ARG A 6 -8.29 42.84 7.94
N PHE A 7 -9.60 43.09 8.04
CA PHE A 7 -10.60 42.03 8.18
C PHE A 7 -10.75 41.19 6.90
N ILE A 8 -10.70 41.84 5.73
CA ILE A 8 -10.70 41.17 4.42
C ILE A 8 -9.43 40.33 4.24
N PHE A 9 -8.26 40.86 4.63
CA PHE A 9 -7.00 40.11 4.54
C PHE A 9 -7.01 38.87 5.44
N LEU A 10 -7.59 38.98 6.65
CA LEU A 10 -7.71 37.86 7.59
C LEU A 10 -8.72 36.79 7.12
N LEU A 11 -9.79 37.19 6.42
CA LEU A 11 -10.73 36.27 5.77
C LEU A 11 -10.10 35.52 4.58
N ILE A 12 -9.27 36.21 3.79
CA ILE A 12 -8.57 35.61 2.65
C ILE A 12 -7.48 34.63 3.12
N THR A 13 -6.73 34.96 4.18
CA THR A 13 -5.73 34.03 4.73
C THR A 13 -6.39 32.81 5.39
N LEU A 14 -7.56 32.97 6.04
CA LEU A 14 -8.32 31.86 6.60
C LEU A 14 -8.93 30.94 5.51
N ALA A 15 -9.33 31.51 4.37
CA ALA A 15 -9.80 30.75 3.20
C ALA A 15 -8.67 30.02 2.45
N LEU A 16 -7.45 30.55 2.48
CA LEU A 16 -6.27 29.89 1.88
C LEU A 16 -5.72 28.75 2.75
N TYR A 17 -5.89 28.81 4.07
CA TYR A 17 -5.49 27.72 4.98
C TYR A 17 -6.43 26.51 4.96
N SER A 18 -7.72 26.68 4.63
CA SER A 18 -8.69 25.57 4.56
C SER A 18 -8.56 24.72 3.29
N ALA A 19 -7.95 25.25 2.22
CA ALA A 19 -7.73 24.54 0.96
C ALA A 19 -6.62 23.46 1.02
N SER A 20 -5.88 23.36 2.13
CA SER A 20 -4.80 22.38 2.31
C SER A 20 -5.26 21.05 2.90
N CYS A 21 -6.56 20.87 3.16
CA CYS A 21 -7.11 19.61 3.68
C CYS A 21 -7.58 18.69 2.55
N TYR A 22 -6.69 18.35 1.62
CA TYR A 22 -6.91 17.22 0.72
C TYR A 22 -6.72 15.93 1.52
N SER A 23 -7.82 15.45 2.11
CA SER A 23 -7.89 14.08 2.62
C SER A 23 -7.62 13.13 1.46
N GLN A 24 -6.51 12.39 1.52
CA GLN A 24 -6.20 11.29 0.60
C GLN A 24 -7.16 10.13 0.88
N ASN A 25 -8.44 10.28 0.51
CA ASN A 25 -9.37 9.16 0.51
C ASN A 25 -8.93 8.19 -0.60
N LEU A 26 -8.36 7.06 -0.19
CA LEU A 26 -8.06 5.97 -1.10
C LEU A 26 -9.35 5.52 -1.80
N SER A 27 -9.32 5.37 -3.12
CA SER A 27 -10.48 4.87 -3.86
C SER A 27 -10.77 3.42 -3.45
N GLN A 28 -12.05 3.05 -3.42
CA GLN A 28 -12.50 1.68 -3.19
C GLN A 28 -11.77 0.67 -4.11
N LYS A 29 -11.50 1.08 -5.36
CA LYS A 29 -10.79 0.27 -6.34
C LYS A 29 -9.31 0.05 -6.00
N ASP A 30 -8.66 1.05 -5.41
CA ASP A 30 -7.26 0.94 -4.99
C ASP A 30 -7.11 0.02 -3.78
N LEU A 31 -8.09 0.04 -2.87
CA LEU A 31 -8.17 -0.87 -1.73
C LEU A 31 -8.37 -2.32 -2.21
N GLU A 32 -9.25 -2.53 -3.19
CA GLU A 32 -9.48 -3.85 -3.78
C GLU A 32 -8.20 -4.43 -4.41
N LEU A 33 -7.49 -3.63 -5.21
CA LEU A 33 -6.21 -4.05 -5.81
C LEU A 33 -5.18 -4.42 -4.74
N LYS A 34 -5.01 -3.59 -3.72
CA LYS A 34 -4.10 -3.87 -2.60
C LYS A 34 -4.49 -5.17 -1.88
N ARG A 35 -5.78 -5.42 -1.66
CA ARG A 35 -6.25 -6.67 -1.07
C ARG A 35 -5.90 -7.86 -1.95
N THR A 36 -6.11 -7.78 -3.26
CA THR A 36 -5.79 -8.89 -4.18
C THR A 36 -4.28 -9.22 -4.18
N ASP A 37 -3.42 -8.21 -4.14
CA ASP A 37 -1.97 -8.39 -3.99
C ASP A 37 -1.62 -9.15 -2.71
N LEU A 38 -2.22 -8.76 -1.57
CA LEU A 38 -1.98 -9.40 -0.27
C LEU A 38 -2.52 -10.85 -0.24
N VAL A 39 -3.66 -11.13 -0.87
CA VAL A 39 -4.22 -12.49 -0.99
C VAL A 39 -3.29 -13.40 -1.79
N ASN A 40 -2.73 -12.89 -2.89
CA ASN A 40 -1.76 -13.64 -3.70
C ASN A 40 -0.48 -13.92 -2.89
N GLU A 41 -0.02 -12.95 -2.10
CA GLU A 41 1.12 -13.12 -1.21
C GLU A 41 0.86 -14.19 -0.13
N ILE A 42 -0.34 -14.20 0.48
CA ILE A 42 -0.76 -15.24 1.43
C ILE A 42 -0.80 -16.61 0.75
N LYS A 43 -1.33 -16.72 -0.48
CA LYS A 43 -1.38 -17.99 -1.23
C LYS A 43 0.01 -18.55 -1.46
N ASN A 44 0.96 -17.68 -1.84
CA ASN A 44 2.36 -18.07 -1.99
C ASN A 44 2.92 -18.57 -0.66
N ILE A 45 2.73 -17.84 0.44
CA ILE A 45 3.18 -18.25 1.78
C ILE A 45 2.55 -19.58 2.21
N GLN A 46 1.28 -19.80 1.92
CA GLN A 46 0.57 -21.04 2.27
C GLN A 46 1.13 -22.25 1.53
N ASN A 47 1.45 -22.11 0.25
CA ASN A 47 2.13 -23.15 -0.52
C ASN A 47 3.52 -23.45 0.08
N LEU A 48 4.24 -22.42 0.52
CA LEU A 48 5.55 -22.57 1.15
C LEU A 48 5.45 -23.29 2.50
N ILE A 49 4.48 -22.94 3.35
CA ILE A 49 4.24 -23.62 4.64
C ILE A 49 3.87 -25.10 4.43
N ASN A 50 3.07 -25.41 3.40
CA ASN A 50 2.69 -26.79 3.12
C ASN A 50 3.89 -27.65 2.66
N ASN A 51 4.83 -27.06 1.93
CA ASN A 51 6.04 -27.75 1.46
C ASN A 51 7.11 -27.94 2.57
N SER A 52 6.97 -27.26 3.72
CA SER A 52 7.94 -27.27 4.83
C SER A 52 7.44 -27.98 6.10
N LYS A 53 6.32 -28.72 6.02
CA LYS A 53 5.62 -29.32 7.16
C LYS A 53 6.38 -30.45 7.87
N ASP A 54 7.25 -31.17 7.15
CA ASP A 54 7.81 -32.45 7.63
C ASP A 54 9.21 -32.34 8.25
N GLU A 55 9.81 -31.14 8.31
CA GLU A 55 11.17 -30.97 8.84
C GLU A 55 11.19 -30.27 10.22
N GLU A 56 11.51 -31.02 11.28
CA GLU A 56 11.69 -30.53 12.66
C GLU A 56 12.75 -29.40 12.78
N LYS A 57 13.68 -29.33 11.82
CA LYS A 57 14.70 -28.26 11.73
C LYS A 57 14.13 -26.90 11.33
N LEU A 58 12.92 -26.84 10.79
CA LEU A 58 12.29 -25.62 10.26
C LEU A 58 11.26 -25.00 11.21
N VAL A 59 11.08 -25.51 12.42
CA VAL A 59 10.05 -25.02 13.36
C VAL A 59 10.16 -23.50 13.61
N VAL A 60 11.38 -22.97 13.76
CA VAL A 60 11.62 -21.53 13.91
C VAL A 60 11.19 -20.76 12.65
N GLU A 61 11.56 -21.25 11.46
CA GLU A 61 11.25 -20.60 10.17
C GLU A 61 9.74 -20.68 9.86
N ASN A 62 9.08 -21.77 10.24
CA ASN A 62 7.63 -21.95 10.16
C ASN A 62 6.88 -20.94 11.05
N ILE A 63 7.37 -20.64 12.25
CA ILE A 63 6.79 -19.59 13.12
C ILE A 63 7.00 -18.19 12.52
N GLU A 64 8.15 -17.90 11.91
CA GLU A 64 8.37 -16.62 11.23
C GLU A 64 7.42 -16.45 10.04
N ASN A 65 7.25 -17.50 9.21
CA ASN A 65 6.30 -17.53 8.10
C ASN A 65 4.86 -17.32 8.58
N LEU A 66 4.47 -17.99 9.67
CA LEU A 66 3.15 -17.87 10.26
C LEU A 66 2.90 -16.46 10.83
N ASN A 67 3.88 -15.87 11.51
CA ASN A 67 3.78 -14.47 11.97
C ASN A 67 3.65 -13.50 10.79
N TYR A 68 4.35 -13.74 9.68
CA TYR A 68 4.18 -12.89 8.50
C TYR A 68 2.79 -13.02 7.88
N LYS A 69 2.31 -14.26 7.73
CA LYS A 69 0.96 -14.55 7.25
C LYS A 69 -0.10 -13.86 8.09
N LEU A 70 0.00 -13.96 9.42
CA LEU A 70 -0.89 -13.28 10.37
C LEU A 70 -0.86 -11.75 10.21
N ASN A 71 0.33 -11.15 9.99
CA ASN A 71 0.43 -9.72 9.74
C ASN A 71 -0.27 -9.31 8.43
N LEU A 72 -0.09 -10.07 7.35
CA LEU A 72 -0.78 -9.82 6.08
C LEU A 72 -2.30 -9.97 6.22
N GLN A 73 -2.77 -10.99 6.94
CA GLN A 73 -4.20 -11.18 7.23
C GLN A 73 -4.77 -10.00 8.03
N ASN A 74 -4.04 -9.48 9.03
CA ASN A 74 -4.46 -8.30 9.79
C ASN A 74 -4.52 -7.03 8.91
N GLU A 75 -3.57 -6.85 7.99
CA GLU A 75 -3.63 -5.75 7.01
C GLU A 75 -4.82 -5.90 6.05
N ILE A 76 -5.13 -7.12 5.60
CA ILE A 76 -6.35 -7.38 4.82
C ILE A 76 -7.62 -7.01 5.60
N ILE A 77 -7.71 -7.38 6.88
CA ILE A 77 -8.85 -7.00 7.74
C ILE A 77 -8.98 -5.48 7.81
N LYS A 78 -7.88 -4.76 8.01
CA LYS A 78 -7.86 -3.29 8.07
C LYS A 78 -8.34 -2.66 6.77
N ILE A 79 -7.83 -3.12 5.62
CA ILE A 79 -8.25 -2.66 4.29
C ILE A 79 -9.73 -2.96 4.07
N THR A 80 -10.19 -4.17 4.39
CA THR A 80 -11.57 -4.59 4.21
C THR A 80 -12.53 -3.78 5.10
N ASN A 81 -12.13 -3.44 6.33
CA ASN A 81 -12.92 -2.56 7.20
C ASN A 81 -13.05 -1.14 6.63
N ASN A 82 -11.98 -0.61 6.01
CA ASN A 82 -12.04 0.68 5.34
C ASN A 82 -12.98 0.64 4.12
N GLU A 83 -12.91 -0.41 3.31
CA GLU A 83 -13.87 -0.64 2.20
C GLU A 83 -15.31 -0.72 2.70
N LEU A 84 -15.54 -1.49 3.78
CA LEU A 84 -16.86 -1.62 4.39
C LEU A 84 -17.40 -0.27 4.89
N ASN A 85 -16.54 0.59 5.45
CA ASN A 85 -16.96 1.92 5.87
C ASN A 85 -17.37 2.79 4.68
N ILE A 86 -16.57 2.81 3.61
CA ILE A 86 -16.87 3.55 2.37
C ILE A 86 -18.21 3.06 1.77
N ILE A 87 -18.38 1.74 1.65
CA ILE A 87 -19.61 1.15 1.13
C ILE A 87 -20.81 1.48 2.02
N SER A 88 -20.65 1.43 3.34
CA SER A 88 -21.73 1.75 4.29
C SER A 88 -22.18 3.21 4.16
N VAL A 89 -21.25 4.14 3.95
CA VAL A 89 -21.56 5.55 3.67
C VAL A 89 -22.26 5.70 2.31
N SER A 90 -21.77 5.03 1.25
CA SER A 90 -22.44 5.01 -0.07
C SER A 90 -23.88 4.51 0.03
N ILE A 91 -24.11 3.40 0.75
CA ILE A 91 -25.43 2.80 0.96
C ILE A 91 -26.37 3.80 1.64
N ARG A 92 -25.91 4.47 2.71
CA ARG A 92 -26.71 5.48 3.43
C ARG A 92 -27.11 6.64 2.52
N ASN A 93 -26.14 7.23 1.82
CA ASN A 93 -26.39 8.35 0.91
C ASN A 93 -27.32 7.94 -0.23
N ASN A 94 -27.10 6.77 -0.84
CA ASN A 94 -27.97 6.27 -1.92
C ASN A 94 -29.39 6.01 -1.42
N GLN A 95 -29.56 5.50 -0.19
CA GLN A 95 -30.87 5.29 0.41
C GLN A 95 -31.62 6.62 0.64
N GLU A 96 -30.94 7.64 1.16
CA GLU A 96 -31.51 8.97 1.33
C GLU A 96 -31.96 9.57 -0.01
N VAL A 97 -31.12 9.48 -1.04
CA VAL A 97 -31.47 9.98 -2.38
C VAL A 97 -32.63 9.18 -2.98
N ILE A 98 -32.67 7.86 -2.81
CA ILE A 98 -33.83 7.04 -3.24
C ILE A 98 -35.11 7.51 -2.56
N ASN A 99 -35.08 7.75 -1.24
CA ASN A 99 -36.25 8.22 -0.51
C ASN A 99 -36.73 9.59 -1.04
N GLN A 100 -35.81 10.52 -1.32
CA GLN A 100 -36.13 11.83 -1.92
C GLN A 100 -36.74 11.69 -3.33
N LEU A 101 -36.16 10.82 -4.16
CA LEU A 101 -36.68 10.54 -5.50
C LEU A 101 -38.06 9.86 -5.47
N GLN A 102 -38.30 8.97 -4.50
CA GLN A 102 -39.61 8.34 -4.29
C GLN A 102 -40.67 9.37 -3.87
N ASN A 103 -40.35 10.25 -2.92
CA ASN A 103 -41.26 11.32 -2.49
C ASN A 103 -41.60 12.27 -3.65
N SER A 104 -40.60 12.71 -4.41
CA SER A 104 -40.83 13.55 -5.60
C SER A 104 -41.61 12.81 -6.68
N GLN A 105 -41.39 11.51 -6.87
CA GLN A 105 -42.14 10.69 -7.82
C GLN A 105 -43.62 10.60 -7.46
N GLN A 106 -43.92 10.43 -6.16
CA GLN A 106 -45.29 10.39 -5.65
C GLN A 106 -45.98 11.74 -5.86
N LEU A 107 -45.32 12.84 -5.51
CA LEU A 107 -45.84 14.19 -5.71
C LEU A 107 -46.14 14.49 -7.18
N LEU A 108 -45.18 14.21 -8.09
CA LEU A 108 -45.35 14.42 -9.53
C LEU A 108 -46.51 13.59 -10.10
N LYS A 109 -46.65 12.33 -9.68
CA LYS A 109 -47.75 11.46 -10.10
C LYS A 109 -49.10 11.97 -9.59
N SER A 110 -49.16 12.41 -8.34
CA SER A 110 -50.37 12.98 -7.73
C SER A 110 -50.82 14.23 -8.49
N GLN A 111 -49.93 15.20 -8.69
CA GLN A 111 -50.21 16.43 -9.42
C GLN A 111 -50.63 16.18 -10.87
N TYR A 112 -49.96 15.23 -11.55
CA TYR A 112 -50.31 14.84 -12.90
C TYR A 112 -51.69 14.16 -12.96
N SER A 113 -51.99 13.27 -12.02
CA SER A 113 -53.30 12.61 -11.90
C SER A 113 -54.43 13.63 -11.71
N ASP A 114 -54.25 14.59 -10.80
CA ASP A 114 -55.23 15.66 -10.57
C ASP A 114 -55.47 16.50 -11.83
N MET A 115 -54.39 16.83 -12.55
CA MET A 115 -54.46 17.57 -13.80
C MET A 115 -55.23 16.81 -14.88
N ILE A 116 -54.97 15.50 -15.04
CA ILE A 116 -55.67 14.64 -15.99
C ILE A 116 -57.14 14.47 -15.60
N LEU A 117 -57.44 14.27 -14.32
CA LEU A 117 -58.80 14.16 -13.83
C LEU A 117 -59.61 15.44 -14.09
N ARG A 118 -59.03 16.62 -13.84
CA ARG A 118 -59.67 17.91 -14.15
C ARG A 118 -59.90 18.06 -15.65
N SER A 119 -58.88 17.78 -16.46
CA SER A 119 -58.97 17.80 -17.93
C SER A 119 -60.06 16.86 -18.47
N TYR A 120 -60.24 15.70 -17.84
CA TYR A 120 -61.29 14.74 -18.18
C TYR A 120 -62.68 15.26 -17.80
N LYS A 121 -62.85 15.78 -16.57
CA LYS A 121 -64.14 16.32 -16.09
C LYS A 121 -64.60 17.55 -16.87
N THR A 122 -63.68 18.34 -17.41
CA THR A 122 -63.98 19.52 -18.23
C THR A 122 -64.00 19.23 -19.73
N ARG A 123 -63.94 17.95 -20.13
CA ARG A 123 -63.92 17.53 -21.53
C ARG A 123 -65.31 17.63 -22.15
N SER A 124 -65.56 18.70 -22.92
CA SER A 124 -66.65 18.69 -23.90
C SER A 124 -66.09 18.50 -25.32
N LYS A 125 -66.83 17.79 -26.19
CA LYS A 125 -66.38 17.44 -27.56
C LYS A 125 -66.10 18.68 -28.42
N THR A 126 -66.76 19.80 -28.15
CA THR A 126 -66.62 21.09 -28.85
C THR A 126 -65.96 22.19 -28.01
N GLY A 127 -65.78 22.00 -26.69
CA GLY A 127 -65.48 23.08 -25.74
C GLY A 127 -64.14 23.77 -25.92
N LYS A 128 -63.11 23.08 -26.42
CA LYS A 128 -61.82 23.72 -26.69
C LYS A 128 -61.89 24.65 -27.90
N LEU A 129 -62.55 24.20 -28.97
CA LEU A 129 -62.79 25.02 -30.17
C LEU A 129 -63.76 26.16 -29.83
N MET A 130 -64.86 25.86 -29.12
CA MET A 130 -65.82 26.85 -28.66
C MET A 130 -65.17 27.90 -27.75
N PHE A 131 -64.24 27.51 -26.86
CA PHE A 131 -63.48 28.46 -26.05
C PHE A 131 -62.53 29.32 -26.88
N ILE A 132 -61.97 28.83 -27.99
CA ILE A 132 -61.16 29.67 -28.87
C ILE A 132 -62.06 30.62 -29.67
N PHE A 133 -63.17 30.14 -30.22
CA PHE A 133 -64.10 30.91 -31.05
C PHE A 133 -65.04 31.84 -30.27
N SER A 134 -65.22 31.67 -28.95
CA SER A 134 -65.96 32.59 -28.08
C SER A 134 -65.15 33.81 -27.62
N SER A 135 -64.11 34.18 -28.38
CA SER A 135 -63.26 35.33 -28.08
C SER A 135 -63.84 36.61 -28.68
N ALA A 136 -63.69 37.75 -28.01
CA ALA A 136 -64.23 39.02 -28.47
C ALA A 136 -63.47 39.59 -29.68
N ASN A 137 -62.20 39.20 -29.86
CA ASN A 137 -61.37 39.59 -30.99
C ASN A 137 -60.26 38.56 -31.30
N PHE A 138 -59.61 38.72 -32.45
CA PHE A 138 -58.55 37.82 -32.93
C PHE A 138 -57.34 37.74 -31.98
N GLN A 139 -56.97 38.85 -31.34
CA GLN A 139 -55.84 38.88 -30.40
C GLN A 139 -56.13 38.00 -29.17
N GLU A 140 -57.36 38.01 -28.67
CA GLU A 140 -57.79 37.16 -27.58
C GLU A 140 -57.83 35.67 -28.00
N ALA A 141 -58.31 35.37 -29.21
CA ALA A 141 -58.26 34.02 -29.78
C ALA A 141 -56.82 33.46 -29.81
N LEU A 142 -55.86 34.27 -30.29
CA LEU A 142 -54.44 33.91 -30.33
C LEU A 142 -53.86 33.66 -28.93
N LYS A 143 -54.20 34.49 -27.93
CA LYS A 143 -53.79 34.27 -26.53
C LYS A 143 -54.34 32.95 -25.98
N ARG A 144 -55.61 32.64 -26.23
CA ARG A 144 -56.24 31.37 -25.82
C ARG A 144 -55.55 30.15 -26.47
N ILE A 145 -55.16 30.24 -27.74
CA ILE A 145 -54.35 29.22 -28.42
C ILE A 145 -52.97 29.05 -27.76
N GLN A 146 -52.29 30.16 -27.45
CA GLN A 146 -51.00 30.12 -26.75
C GLN A 146 -51.11 29.48 -25.36
N TYR A 147 -52.17 29.74 -24.60
CA TYR A 147 -52.39 29.09 -23.31
C TYR A 147 -52.58 27.58 -23.44
N PHE A 148 -53.33 27.10 -24.44
CA PHE A 148 -53.43 25.66 -24.69
C PHE A 148 -52.10 25.03 -25.06
N LYS A 149 -51.28 25.73 -25.88
CA LYS A 149 -49.93 25.28 -26.21
C LYS A 149 -49.06 25.17 -24.96
N GLN A 150 -48.99 26.23 -24.14
CA GLN A 150 -48.23 26.23 -22.88
C GLN A 150 -48.72 25.14 -21.91
N TYR A 151 -50.03 24.92 -21.83
CA TYR A 151 -50.60 23.87 -21.01
C TYR A 151 -50.16 22.49 -21.50
N SER A 152 -50.27 22.20 -22.80
CA SER A 152 -49.82 20.93 -23.39
C SER A 152 -48.32 20.70 -23.19
N GLU A 153 -47.50 21.73 -23.39
CA GLU A 153 -46.07 21.69 -23.11
C GLU A 153 -45.79 21.38 -21.62
N TYR A 154 -46.52 22.00 -20.71
CA TYR A 154 -46.43 21.70 -19.28
C TYR A 154 -46.78 20.23 -18.98
N GLN A 155 -47.84 19.67 -19.58
CA GLN A 155 -48.19 18.25 -19.40
C GLN A 155 -47.07 17.32 -19.88
N ASN A 156 -46.52 17.58 -21.06
CA ASN A 156 -45.42 16.82 -21.62
C ASN A 156 -44.17 16.90 -20.73
N ASN A 157 -43.86 18.09 -20.22
CA ASN A 157 -42.73 18.28 -19.29
C ASN A 157 -42.92 17.51 -17.97
N GLN A 158 -44.14 17.42 -17.44
CA GLN A 158 -44.42 16.62 -16.24
C GLN A 158 -44.22 15.12 -16.51
N LEU A 159 -44.67 14.61 -17.65
CA LEU A 159 -44.43 13.22 -18.06
C LEU A 159 -42.93 12.92 -18.22
N GLN A 160 -42.17 13.84 -18.83
CA GLN A 160 -40.72 13.70 -18.95
C GLN A 160 -40.02 13.68 -17.59
N LYS A 161 -40.41 14.55 -16.66
CA LYS A 161 -39.88 14.55 -15.28
C LYS A 161 -40.15 13.22 -14.57
N ILE A 162 -41.38 12.69 -14.70
CA ILE A 162 -41.77 11.38 -14.17
C ILE A 162 -40.90 10.26 -14.77
N ALA A 163 -40.68 10.27 -16.09
CA ALA A 163 -39.89 9.25 -16.77
C ALA A 163 -38.41 9.29 -16.35
N ILE A 164 -37.82 10.48 -16.30
CA ILE A 164 -36.43 10.70 -15.85
C ILE A 164 -36.26 10.23 -14.40
N ASN A 165 -37.19 10.62 -13.51
CA ASN A 165 -37.13 10.24 -12.11
C ASN A 165 -37.29 8.72 -11.92
N THR A 166 -38.21 8.08 -12.65
CA THR A 166 -38.37 6.62 -12.69
C THR A 166 -37.07 5.92 -13.13
N LYS A 167 -36.41 6.43 -14.17
CA LYS A 167 -35.13 5.89 -14.66
C LYS A 167 -34.02 6.03 -13.61
N LYS A 168 -33.93 7.19 -12.95
CA LYS A 168 -32.96 7.43 -11.86
C LYS A 168 -33.21 6.50 -10.68
N LEU A 169 -34.46 6.35 -10.24
CA LEU A 169 -34.85 5.41 -9.18
C LEU A 169 -34.42 3.97 -9.50
N LYS A 170 -34.71 3.48 -10.71
CA LYS A 170 -34.30 2.13 -11.13
C LYS A 170 -32.78 1.97 -11.11
N SER A 171 -32.04 2.94 -11.63
CA SER A 171 -30.58 2.93 -11.62
C SER A 171 -30.00 2.92 -10.20
N MET A 172 -30.55 3.74 -9.29
CA MET A 172 -30.09 3.83 -7.92
C MET A 172 -30.46 2.59 -7.10
N ALA A 173 -31.65 2.03 -7.30
CA ALA A 173 -32.07 0.78 -6.66
C ALA A 173 -31.14 -0.38 -7.05
N ASN A 174 -30.79 -0.50 -8.34
CA ASN A 174 -29.83 -1.50 -8.81
C ASN A 174 -28.44 -1.30 -8.18
N LYS A 175 -27.95 -0.06 -8.13
CA LYS A 175 -26.68 0.27 -7.49
C LYS A 175 -26.69 -0.09 -5.99
N LEU A 176 -27.73 0.29 -5.27
CA LEU A 176 -27.91 -0.01 -3.85
C LEU A 176 -27.91 -1.51 -3.59
N ASN A 177 -28.59 -2.30 -4.43
CA ASN A 177 -28.61 -3.75 -4.31
C ASN A 177 -27.21 -4.35 -4.50
N ASN A 178 -26.47 -3.87 -5.50
CA ASN A 178 -25.09 -4.30 -5.73
C ASN A 178 -24.17 -3.95 -4.56
N ASP A 179 -24.27 -2.72 -4.02
CA ASP A 179 -23.49 -2.27 -2.87
C ASP A 179 -23.78 -3.13 -1.62
N LYS A 180 -25.06 -3.46 -1.37
CA LYS A 180 -25.47 -4.37 -0.26
C LYS A 180 -24.94 -5.79 -0.43
N ASN A 181 -25.01 -6.34 -1.64
CA ASN A 181 -24.46 -7.68 -1.93
C ASN A 181 -22.94 -7.72 -1.74
N LEU A 182 -22.23 -6.68 -2.19
CA LEU A 182 -20.80 -6.55 -1.97
C LEU A 182 -20.48 -6.44 -0.47
N GLN A 183 -21.21 -5.62 0.28
CA GLN A 183 -21.06 -5.48 1.73
C GLN A 183 -21.19 -6.84 2.43
N LEU A 184 -22.24 -7.62 2.12
CA LEU A 184 -22.45 -8.96 2.68
C LEU A 184 -21.28 -9.91 2.38
N LYS A 185 -20.79 -9.91 1.13
CA LYS A 185 -19.63 -10.71 0.73
C LYS A 185 -18.39 -10.34 1.56
N LEU A 186 -18.08 -9.05 1.67
CA LEU A 186 -16.92 -8.56 2.43
C LEU A 186 -17.01 -8.88 3.92
N VAL A 187 -18.20 -8.79 4.52
CA VAL A 187 -18.41 -9.19 5.93
C VAL A 187 -18.14 -10.68 6.11
N ASN A 188 -18.67 -11.53 5.23
CA ASN A 188 -18.46 -12.98 5.29
C ASN A 188 -16.99 -13.36 5.11
N ASP A 189 -16.29 -12.73 4.16
CA ASP A 189 -14.86 -12.97 3.93
C ASP A 189 -14.03 -12.52 5.13
N ASN A 190 -14.35 -11.37 5.73
CA ASN A 190 -13.67 -10.87 6.94
C ASN A 190 -13.89 -11.81 8.15
N GLN A 191 -15.08 -12.38 8.30
CA GLN A 191 -15.35 -13.40 9.33
C GLN A 191 -14.55 -14.69 9.12
N LYS A 192 -14.42 -15.17 7.87
CA LYS A 192 -13.59 -16.33 7.55
C LYS A 192 -12.13 -16.08 7.90
N ILE A 193 -11.58 -14.94 7.48
CA ILE A 193 -10.20 -14.56 7.78
C ILE A 193 -9.96 -14.51 9.29
N LYS A 194 -10.89 -13.96 10.08
CA LYS A 194 -10.80 -13.96 11.55
C LYS A 194 -10.75 -15.37 12.15
N LYS A 195 -11.57 -16.30 11.64
CA LYS A 195 -11.53 -17.70 12.08
C LYS A 195 -10.19 -18.36 11.73
N ASP A 196 -9.67 -18.11 10.53
CA ASP A 196 -8.37 -18.63 10.09
C ASP A 196 -7.22 -18.07 10.95
N ILE A 197 -7.23 -16.78 11.25
CA ILE A 197 -6.27 -16.14 12.17
C ILE A 197 -6.27 -16.86 13.54
N ASN A 198 -7.44 -17.13 14.11
CA ASN A 198 -7.54 -17.80 15.41
C ASN A 198 -6.94 -19.21 15.36
N ARG A 199 -7.19 -19.96 14.28
CA ARG A 199 -6.60 -21.29 14.05
C ARG A 199 -5.08 -21.21 13.89
N GLU A 200 -4.59 -20.21 13.18
CA GLU A 200 -3.16 -19.98 12.99
C GLU A 200 -2.46 -19.56 14.28
N ILE A 201 -3.08 -18.73 15.11
CA ILE A 201 -2.58 -18.38 16.45
C ILE A 201 -2.48 -19.64 17.33
N PHE A 202 -3.49 -20.52 17.30
CA PHE A 202 -3.44 -21.78 18.03
C PHE A 202 -2.28 -22.67 17.57
N ASN A 203 -2.12 -22.86 16.26
CA ASN A 203 -0.99 -23.62 15.71
C ASN A 203 0.37 -23.00 16.09
N LYS A 204 0.47 -21.67 16.08
CA LYS A 204 1.67 -20.95 16.50
C LYS A 204 2.02 -21.26 17.95
N ASN A 205 1.03 -21.23 18.84
CA ASN A 205 1.24 -21.49 20.26
C ASN A 205 1.74 -22.92 20.49
N ASN A 206 1.22 -23.90 19.75
CA ASN A 206 1.70 -25.29 19.81
C ASN A 206 3.15 -25.44 19.30
N LEU A 207 3.55 -24.69 18.27
CA LEU A 207 4.95 -24.69 17.81
C LEU A 207 5.86 -23.98 18.83
N LEU A 208 5.37 -22.94 19.51
CA LEU A 208 6.11 -22.25 20.56
C LEU A 208 6.34 -23.14 21.78
N THR A 209 5.37 -23.96 22.18
CA THR A 209 5.57 -24.95 23.26
C THR A 209 6.59 -26.00 22.86
N PHE A 210 6.59 -26.47 21.61
CA PHE A 210 7.61 -27.38 21.09
C PHE A 210 9.04 -26.78 21.16
N ILE A 211 9.20 -25.50 20.79
CA ILE A 211 10.48 -24.79 20.93
C ILE A 211 10.87 -24.63 22.40
N SER A 212 9.91 -24.30 23.27
CA SER A 212 10.14 -24.15 24.71
C SER A 212 10.66 -25.44 25.33
N ASN A 213 10.11 -26.59 24.95
CA ASN A 213 10.55 -27.88 25.46
C ASN A 213 11.97 -28.25 24.96
N ASN A 214 12.38 -27.73 23.80
CA ASN A 214 13.69 -27.99 23.17
C ASN A 214 14.63 -26.78 23.22
N GLN A 215 14.45 -25.90 24.21
CA GLN A 215 15.06 -24.57 24.23
C GLN A 215 16.60 -24.59 24.12
N THR A 216 17.26 -25.54 24.77
CA THR A 216 18.74 -25.66 24.77
C THR A 216 19.31 -25.94 23.37
N LYS A 217 18.68 -26.85 22.61
CA LYS A 217 19.03 -27.17 21.21
C LYS A 217 18.93 -25.93 20.32
N TYR A 218 17.80 -25.22 20.38
CA TYR A 218 17.59 -24.02 19.56
C TYR A 218 18.50 -22.85 19.94
N ILE A 219 18.77 -22.63 21.24
CA ILE A 219 19.76 -21.62 21.69
C ILE A 219 21.14 -21.93 21.10
N ARG A 220 21.57 -23.21 21.14
CA ARG A 220 22.84 -23.64 20.55
C ARG A 220 22.88 -23.38 19.04
N ASP A 221 21.83 -23.73 18.30
CA ASP A 221 21.77 -23.51 16.85
C ASP A 221 21.77 -22.03 16.48
N ILE A 222 21.06 -21.19 17.23
CA ILE A 222 21.09 -19.73 17.07
C ILE A 222 22.51 -19.20 17.31
N LYS A 223 23.18 -19.65 18.38
CA LYS A 223 24.55 -19.26 18.69
C LYS A 223 25.52 -19.67 17.58
N LEU A 224 25.39 -20.88 17.03
CA LEU A 224 26.19 -21.35 15.90
C LEU A 224 25.95 -20.51 14.62
N LYS A 225 24.68 -20.21 14.29
CA LYS A 225 24.33 -19.32 13.16
C LYS A 225 24.92 -17.91 13.34
N GLN A 226 24.90 -17.37 14.56
CA GLN A 226 25.50 -16.07 14.86
C GLN A 226 27.01 -16.07 14.71
N GLN A 227 27.70 -17.11 15.21
CA GLN A 227 29.16 -17.23 15.05
C GLN A 227 29.56 -17.29 13.56
N LYS A 228 28.80 -18.03 12.73
CA LYS A 228 29.02 -18.06 11.28
C LYS A 228 28.84 -16.68 10.64
N THR A 229 27.78 -15.97 11.01
CA THR A 229 27.49 -14.61 10.51
C THR A 229 28.59 -13.63 10.92
N ALA A 230 29.02 -13.67 12.18
CA ALA A 230 30.08 -12.82 12.71
C ALA A 230 31.45 -13.08 12.02
N LYS A 231 31.75 -14.32 11.63
CA LYS A 231 32.94 -14.63 10.83
C LYS A 231 32.87 -13.96 9.45
N ILE A 232 31.73 -14.02 8.77
CA ILE A 232 31.51 -13.36 7.48
C ILE A 232 31.64 -11.84 7.62
N ASP A 233 31.05 -11.26 8.66
CA ASP A 233 31.13 -9.82 8.91
C ASP A 233 32.57 -9.35 9.16
N LYS A 234 33.36 -10.11 9.93
CA LYS A 234 34.79 -9.83 10.11
C LYS A 234 35.58 -9.90 8.80
N GLU A 235 35.28 -10.83 7.91
CA GLU A 235 35.93 -10.90 6.60
C GLU A 235 35.55 -9.70 5.71
N ILE A 236 34.30 -9.24 5.78
CA ILE A 236 33.85 -8.03 5.08
C ILE A 236 34.58 -6.80 5.63
N GLU A 237 34.67 -6.65 6.95
CA GLU A 237 35.43 -5.57 7.60
C GLU A 237 36.91 -5.58 7.16
N LYS A 238 37.57 -6.75 7.11
CA LYS A 238 38.94 -6.85 6.58
C LYS A 238 39.05 -6.40 5.13
N ILE A 239 38.07 -6.75 4.29
CA ILE A 239 38.04 -6.36 2.87
C ILE A 239 37.90 -4.83 2.74
N ILE A 240 37.04 -4.22 3.56
CA ILE A 240 36.83 -2.76 3.58
C ILE A 240 38.07 -2.05 4.14
N ALA A 241 38.67 -2.55 5.22
CA ALA A 241 39.90 -2.02 5.80
C ALA A 241 41.07 -2.04 4.80
N LYS A 242 41.21 -3.14 4.03
CA LYS A 242 42.18 -3.22 2.93
C LYS A 242 41.88 -2.19 1.84
N ALA A 243 40.60 -1.97 1.50
CA ALA A 243 40.19 -0.94 0.54
C ALA A 243 40.64 0.47 0.98
N ILE A 244 40.41 0.80 2.25
CA ILE A 244 40.82 2.08 2.85
C ILE A 244 42.34 2.23 2.78
N ALA A 245 43.09 1.21 3.19
CA ALA A 245 44.56 1.24 3.20
C ALA A 245 45.15 1.39 1.79
N GLU A 246 44.62 0.67 0.80
CA GLU A 246 45.04 0.78 -0.60
C GLU A 246 44.76 2.18 -1.17
N SER A 247 43.59 2.76 -0.85
CA SER A 247 43.26 4.14 -1.25
C SER A 247 44.22 5.17 -0.64
N ASN A 248 44.51 5.02 0.65
CA ASN A 248 45.38 5.94 1.39
C ASN A 248 46.84 5.83 0.94
N ARG A 249 47.32 4.61 0.62
CA ARG A 249 48.63 4.38 -0.01
C ARG A 249 48.74 5.07 -1.36
N LYS A 250 47.73 4.91 -2.23
CA LYS A 250 47.70 5.56 -3.56
C LYS A 250 47.72 7.09 -3.48
N LYS A 251 47.25 7.67 -2.36
CA LYS A 251 47.20 9.13 -2.14
C LYS A 251 48.24 9.66 -1.15
N LYS A 252 49.16 8.82 -0.68
CA LYS A 252 50.22 9.18 0.27
C LYS A 252 49.69 9.88 1.55
N THR A 253 48.53 9.47 2.04
CA THR A 253 47.92 10.01 3.27
C THR A 253 47.95 8.97 4.41
N SER A 254 48.25 9.37 5.64
CA SER A 254 48.32 8.49 6.82
C SER A 254 46.99 8.37 7.61
N SER A 255 45.87 8.84 7.05
CA SER A 255 44.58 8.85 7.77
C SER A 255 43.99 7.46 7.99
N LYS A 256 43.24 7.28 9.08
CA LYS A 256 42.36 6.10 9.30
C LYS A 256 41.06 6.16 8.50
N LEU A 257 40.78 7.29 7.86
CA LEU A 257 39.62 7.56 7.01
C LEU A 257 39.99 7.36 5.54
N PHE A 258 39.00 7.09 4.69
CA PHE A 258 39.21 6.90 3.26
C PHE A 258 39.66 8.21 2.61
N ALA A 259 40.82 8.22 1.94
CA ALA A 259 41.27 9.36 1.16
C ALA A 259 40.42 9.46 -0.12
N LEU A 260 39.43 10.36 -0.12
CA LEU A 260 38.48 10.52 -1.22
C LEU A 260 39.05 11.35 -2.37
N THR A 261 38.70 11.02 -3.62
CA THR A 261 38.94 11.93 -4.76
C THR A 261 37.94 13.06 -4.65
N PRO A 262 38.15 14.21 -5.32
CA PRO A 262 37.12 15.27 -5.37
C PRO A 262 35.74 14.70 -5.76
N GLU A 263 35.70 13.84 -6.78
CA GLU A 263 34.49 13.12 -7.21
C GLU A 263 33.90 12.21 -6.12
N ALA A 264 34.72 11.42 -5.43
CA ALA A 264 34.26 10.53 -4.37
C ALA A 264 33.80 11.30 -3.11
N LYS A 265 34.36 12.50 -2.87
CA LYS A 265 33.94 13.42 -1.82
C LYS A 265 32.57 14.03 -2.15
N LEU A 266 32.36 14.44 -3.39
CA LEU A 266 31.04 14.88 -3.86
C LEU A 266 30.01 13.76 -3.74
N LEU A 267 30.35 12.53 -4.15
CA LEU A 267 29.46 11.38 -4.04
C LEU A 267 29.11 11.06 -2.58
N SER A 268 30.10 11.10 -1.69
CA SER A 268 29.94 10.93 -0.24
C SER A 268 29.02 12.00 0.35
N ASN A 269 29.25 13.27 0.02
CA ASN A 269 28.40 14.38 0.47
C ASN A 269 26.96 14.20 -0.01
N ASN A 270 26.76 13.84 -1.28
CA ASN A 270 25.44 13.57 -1.84
C ASN A 270 24.75 12.37 -1.16
N PHE A 271 25.50 11.34 -0.77
CA PHE A 271 24.97 10.22 0.00
C PHE A 271 24.49 10.68 1.39
N ILE A 272 25.26 11.53 2.07
CA ILE A 272 24.90 12.11 3.38
C ILE A 272 23.69 13.02 3.26
N SER A 273 23.61 13.88 2.25
CA SER A 273 22.48 14.78 2.01
C SER A 273 21.17 14.04 1.75
N ASN A 274 21.23 12.79 1.27
CA ASN A 274 20.07 11.93 1.05
C ASN A 274 19.75 11.01 2.24
N LYS A 275 20.40 11.19 3.40
CA LYS A 275 20.11 10.40 4.60
C LYS A 275 18.61 10.49 4.97
N GLY A 276 17.99 9.33 5.14
CA GLY A 276 16.56 9.20 5.44
C GLY A 276 15.66 9.34 4.21
N LYS A 277 16.22 9.44 3.00
CA LYS A 277 15.49 9.54 1.72
C LYS A 277 15.96 8.52 0.69
N LEU A 278 16.93 7.67 1.02
CA LEU A 278 17.44 6.67 0.07
C LEU A 278 16.36 5.62 -0.22
N PRO A 279 16.26 5.14 -1.48
CA PRO A 279 15.32 4.10 -1.83
C PRO A 279 15.62 2.79 -1.10
N TRP A 280 14.58 1.96 -0.97
CA TRP A 280 14.73 0.62 -0.43
C TRP A 280 15.59 -0.26 -1.36
N PRO A 281 16.38 -1.20 -0.81
CA PRO A 281 17.18 -2.12 -1.61
C PRO A 281 16.34 -3.22 -2.30
N VAL A 282 15.02 -3.22 -2.06
CA VAL A 282 14.02 -4.11 -2.66
C VAL A 282 12.75 -3.30 -2.97
N GLU A 283 11.95 -3.74 -3.95
CA GLU A 283 10.72 -3.07 -4.37
C GLU A 283 9.55 -3.22 -3.39
N LYS A 284 9.27 -4.47 -3.00
CA LYS A 284 8.30 -4.84 -1.96
C LYS A 284 9.02 -5.64 -0.87
N GLY A 285 8.47 -5.70 0.35
CA GLY A 285 9.09 -6.38 1.49
C GLY A 285 9.04 -5.58 2.79
N TYR A 286 9.41 -6.24 3.89
CA TYR A 286 9.42 -5.70 5.24
C TYR A 286 10.66 -6.17 6.02
N VAL A 287 11.05 -5.41 7.04
CA VAL A 287 12.24 -5.69 7.85
C VAL A 287 11.92 -6.77 8.89
N SER A 288 12.55 -7.94 8.78
CA SER A 288 12.38 -9.05 9.72
C SER A 288 13.37 -9.00 10.88
N LEU A 289 14.57 -8.47 10.66
CA LEU A 289 15.60 -8.29 11.68
C LEU A 289 16.20 -6.89 11.59
N LYS A 290 16.20 -6.15 12.70
CA LYS A 290 16.75 -4.80 12.77
C LYS A 290 18.25 -4.82 13.04
N TYR A 291 18.90 -3.66 12.94
CA TYR A 291 20.30 -3.48 13.32
C TYR A 291 20.49 -3.50 14.84
N GLY A 292 21.62 -4.02 15.32
CA GLY A 292 22.04 -4.01 16.72
C GLY A 292 21.76 -5.31 17.49
N LYS A 293 21.94 -5.24 18.82
CA LYS A 293 21.60 -6.31 19.76
C LYS A 293 20.11 -6.31 20.01
N GLN A 294 19.45 -7.45 19.79
CA GLN A 294 18.03 -7.63 20.07
C GLN A 294 17.75 -9.08 20.48
N PRO A 295 16.70 -9.35 21.28
CA PRO A 295 16.28 -10.72 21.53
C PRO A 295 15.81 -11.39 20.23
N HIS A 296 16.03 -12.71 20.09
CA HIS A 296 15.49 -13.45 18.96
C HIS A 296 13.96 -13.37 18.97
N PRO A 297 13.30 -13.15 17.81
CA PRO A 297 11.84 -12.95 17.74
C PRO A 297 11.00 -14.15 18.23
N ILE A 298 11.64 -15.30 18.49
CA ILE A 298 11.01 -16.57 18.83
C ILE A 298 11.61 -17.07 20.15
N VAL A 299 12.93 -17.29 20.17
CA VAL A 299 13.66 -17.68 21.38
C VAL A 299 14.12 -16.42 22.14
N LYS A 300 13.21 -15.75 22.86
CA LYS A 300 13.51 -14.45 23.52
C LYS A 300 14.72 -14.48 24.46
N THR A 301 15.07 -15.64 25.02
CA THR A 301 16.26 -15.83 25.86
C THR A 301 17.58 -15.77 25.09
N ALA A 302 17.56 -15.98 23.77
CA ALA A 302 18.74 -15.84 22.91
C ALA A 302 18.85 -14.40 22.41
N THR A 303 20.02 -13.77 22.58
CA THR A 303 20.31 -12.45 22.01
C THR A 303 20.95 -12.58 20.64
N ILE A 304 20.48 -11.82 19.65
CA ILE A 304 21.05 -11.69 18.31
C ILE A 304 21.73 -10.34 18.15
N GLN A 305 22.97 -10.35 17.67
CA GLN A 305 23.64 -9.16 17.13
C GLN A 305 23.49 -9.15 15.60
N SER A 306 22.96 -8.06 15.06
CA SER A 306 22.89 -7.85 13.60
C SER A 306 23.66 -6.61 13.19
N ASN A 307 24.59 -6.76 12.26
CA ASN A 307 25.40 -5.69 11.68
C ASN A 307 24.72 -5.05 10.44
N GLY A 308 23.41 -5.25 10.30
CA GLY A 308 22.59 -4.75 9.20
C GLY A 308 21.11 -5.01 9.46
N ILE A 309 20.31 -4.90 8.41
CA ILE A 309 18.91 -5.30 8.41
C ILE A 309 18.68 -6.52 7.53
N ARG A 310 17.70 -7.35 7.90
CA ARG A 310 17.19 -8.41 7.04
C ARG A 310 15.82 -8.01 6.54
N ILE A 311 15.62 -8.14 5.23
CA ILE A 311 14.38 -7.76 4.56
C ILE A 311 13.80 -9.01 3.92
N ILE A 312 12.62 -9.42 4.37
CA ILE A 312 11.83 -10.47 3.73
C ILE A 312 11.08 -9.85 2.57
N THR A 313 11.08 -10.56 1.45
CA THR A 313 10.53 -10.09 0.19
C THR A 313 9.85 -11.24 -0.58
N ALA A 314 9.07 -10.91 -1.61
CA ALA A 314 8.47 -11.90 -2.50
C ALA A 314 9.54 -12.75 -3.21
N SER A 315 9.16 -13.95 -3.64
CA SER A 315 10.04 -14.86 -4.39
C SER A 315 10.55 -14.24 -5.68
N SER A 316 11.78 -14.59 -6.07
CA SER A 316 12.46 -14.09 -7.29
C SER A 316 12.59 -12.57 -7.39
N GLN A 317 12.50 -11.88 -6.26
CA GLN A 317 12.70 -10.45 -6.24
C GLN A 317 14.18 -10.09 -6.38
N LYS A 318 14.44 -9.02 -7.12
CA LYS A 318 15.79 -8.54 -7.43
C LYS A 318 16.24 -7.50 -6.42
N ALA A 319 17.48 -7.63 -5.93
CA ALA A 319 18.13 -6.61 -5.12
C ALA A 319 18.47 -5.39 -5.98
N ARG A 320 18.27 -4.19 -5.43
CA ARG A 320 18.52 -2.90 -6.11
C ARG A 320 19.53 -2.08 -5.31
N THR A 321 20.39 -1.34 -6.00
CA THR A 321 21.29 -0.40 -5.31
C THR A 321 20.51 0.79 -4.74
N ILE A 322 20.85 1.18 -3.51
CA ILE A 322 20.22 2.32 -2.85
C ILE A 322 20.76 3.67 -3.34
N PHE A 323 21.94 3.70 -3.98
CA PHE A 323 22.55 4.94 -4.45
C PHE A 323 23.54 4.70 -5.59
N ASN A 324 23.96 5.78 -6.26
CA ASN A 324 24.99 5.74 -7.29
C ASN A 324 26.34 5.33 -6.67
N GLY A 325 27.08 4.44 -7.31
CA GLY A 325 28.35 3.95 -6.76
C GLY A 325 29.11 3.04 -7.71
N THR A 326 30.18 2.42 -7.21
CA THR A 326 31.00 1.48 -7.98
C THR A 326 31.06 0.14 -7.28
N VAL A 327 30.88 -0.95 -8.03
CA VAL A 327 31.00 -2.31 -7.48
C VAL A 327 32.44 -2.58 -7.07
N TYR A 328 32.69 -2.62 -5.77
CA TYR A 328 34.03 -2.79 -5.22
C TYR A 328 34.48 -4.25 -5.26
N ARG A 329 33.62 -5.16 -4.80
CA ARG A 329 33.93 -6.59 -4.74
C ARG A 329 32.67 -7.43 -4.76
N ILE A 330 32.80 -8.60 -5.38
CA ILE A 330 31.82 -9.68 -5.33
C ILE A 330 32.48 -10.84 -4.59
N ILE A 331 31.79 -11.41 -3.61
CA ILE A 331 32.25 -12.54 -2.81
C ILE A 331 31.30 -13.69 -3.05
N SER A 332 31.82 -14.84 -3.49
CA SER A 332 31.05 -16.08 -3.57
C SER A 332 31.35 -16.92 -2.34
N SER A 333 30.30 -17.31 -1.61
CA SER A 333 30.39 -18.18 -0.44
C SER A 333 30.36 -19.65 -0.88
N LYS A 334 30.94 -20.54 -0.07
CA LYS A 334 30.99 -21.99 -0.34
C LYS A 334 29.60 -22.64 -0.51
N ASN A 335 28.56 -22.01 0.04
CA ASN A 335 27.17 -22.46 -0.07
C ASN A 335 26.44 -21.94 -1.34
N GLY A 336 27.17 -21.38 -2.31
CA GLY A 336 26.61 -20.81 -3.53
C GLY A 336 26.05 -19.39 -3.37
N SER A 337 25.95 -18.86 -2.14
CA SER A 337 25.45 -17.50 -1.92
C SER A 337 26.48 -16.44 -2.28
N LYS A 338 26.06 -15.43 -3.05
CA LYS A 338 26.92 -14.33 -3.49
C LYS A 338 26.62 -13.08 -2.66
N THR A 339 27.65 -12.25 -2.49
CA THR A 339 27.58 -10.98 -1.77
C THR A 339 28.22 -9.89 -2.62
N ILE A 340 27.53 -8.76 -2.80
CA ILE A 340 28.01 -7.59 -3.54
C ILE A 340 28.33 -6.47 -2.56
N LEU A 341 29.51 -5.88 -2.70
CA LEU A 341 29.94 -4.68 -1.98
C LEU A 341 30.00 -3.51 -2.98
N ILE A 342 29.27 -2.43 -2.70
CA ILE A 342 29.22 -1.24 -3.55
C ILE A 342 29.76 -0.06 -2.77
N GLN A 343 30.66 0.70 -3.38
CA GLN A 343 31.29 1.87 -2.81
C GLN A 343 30.55 3.15 -3.25
N HIS A 344 30.21 3.98 -2.27
CA HIS A 344 29.58 5.29 -2.42
C HIS A 344 30.44 6.37 -1.74
N GLY A 345 31.68 6.54 -2.21
CA GLY A 345 32.66 7.39 -1.53
C GLY A 345 33.22 6.73 -0.27
N ASN A 346 32.94 7.29 0.91
CA ASN A 346 33.33 6.72 2.22
C ASN A 346 32.31 5.73 2.79
N PHE A 347 31.19 5.50 2.09
CA PHE A 347 30.20 4.50 2.48
C PHE A 347 30.35 3.24 1.64
N PHE A 348 30.13 2.09 2.25
CA PHE A 348 29.95 0.82 1.56
C PHE A 348 28.58 0.25 1.86
N THR A 349 27.87 -0.18 0.83
CA THR A 349 26.65 -0.95 0.97
C THR A 349 26.92 -2.40 0.61
N VAL A 350 26.40 -3.32 1.41
CA VAL A 350 26.64 -4.75 1.27
C VAL A 350 25.31 -5.48 1.11
N TYR A 351 25.18 -6.21 0.01
CA TYR A 351 24.00 -7.00 -0.35
C TYR A 351 24.40 -8.47 -0.31
N LYS A 352 23.92 -9.21 0.69
CA LYS A 352 24.22 -10.64 0.88
C LYS A 352 23.03 -11.51 0.49
N ASN A 353 23.28 -12.81 0.34
CA ASN A 353 22.27 -13.82 0.01
C ASN A 353 21.68 -13.68 -1.41
N LEU A 354 22.56 -13.41 -2.39
CA LEU A 354 22.18 -13.33 -3.81
C LEU A 354 22.48 -14.64 -4.53
N SER A 355 21.58 -15.10 -5.41
CA SER A 355 21.75 -16.30 -6.24
C SER A 355 22.56 -15.94 -7.47
N ASP A 356 22.09 -14.93 -8.20
CA ASP A 356 22.67 -14.44 -9.44
C ASP A 356 23.00 -12.98 -9.36
N ILE A 357 24.00 -12.58 -10.15
CA ILE A 357 24.54 -11.22 -10.15
C ILE A 357 24.52 -10.72 -11.58
N TYR A 358 24.02 -9.49 -11.78
CA TYR A 358 23.93 -8.83 -13.08
C TYR A 358 25.04 -7.80 -13.32
N VAL A 359 25.93 -7.61 -12.33
CA VAL A 359 27.01 -6.61 -12.36
C VAL A 359 28.37 -7.26 -12.12
N LYS A 360 29.44 -6.62 -12.61
CA LYS A 360 30.82 -7.08 -12.45
C LYS A 360 31.60 -6.13 -11.54
N LYS A 361 32.74 -6.60 -11.03
CA LYS A 361 33.66 -5.78 -10.25
C LYS A 361 34.14 -4.60 -11.11
N GLY A 362 34.03 -3.39 -10.59
CA GLY A 362 34.41 -2.15 -11.28
C GLY A 362 33.26 -1.43 -11.97
N ASP A 363 32.10 -2.06 -12.11
CA ASP A 363 30.95 -1.43 -12.78
C ASP A 363 30.42 -0.23 -11.97
N LYS A 364 30.12 0.86 -12.68
CA LYS A 364 29.37 1.99 -12.13
C LYS A 364 27.88 1.64 -12.12
N VAL A 365 27.25 1.76 -10.98
CA VAL A 365 25.82 1.48 -10.80
C VAL A 365 25.04 2.76 -10.50
N SER A 366 23.84 2.86 -11.05
CA SER A 366 22.90 3.97 -10.82
C SER A 366 21.84 3.60 -9.79
N THR A 367 21.29 4.60 -9.11
CA THR A 367 20.27 4.44 -8.06
C THR A 367 19.08 3.60 -8.57
N LYS A 368 18.63 2.62 -7.77
CA LYS A 368 17.60 1.61 -8.11
C LYS A 368 17.98 0.59 -9.20
N GLN A 369 19.20 0.60 -9.72
CA GLN A 369 19.66 -0.43 -10.66
C GLN A 369 19.62 -1.82 -10.01
N LYS A 370 19.16 -2.80 -10.78
CA LYS A 370 19.10 -4.22 -10.38
C LYS A 370 20.52 -4.79 -10.30
N LEU A 371 20.86 -5.37 -9.15
CA LEU A 371 22.19 -5.92 -8.85
C LEU A 371 22.25 -7.44 -9.03
N GLY A 372 21.15 -8.12 -8.75
CA GLY A 372 21.08 -9.57 -8.72
C GLY A 372 19.75 -10.09 -8.20
N GLU A 373 19.56 -11.39 -8.25
CA GLU A 373 18.39 -12.08 -7.70
C GLU A 373 18.68 -12.57 -6.27
N ILE A 374 17.69 -12.46 -5.39
CA ILE A 374 17.84 -12.86 -3.98
C ILE A 374 17.54 -14.36 -3.87
N ILE A 375 18.35 -15.07 -3.08
CA ILE A 375 18.14 -16.50 -2.83
C ILE A 375 16.82 -16.70 -2.09
N THR A 376 15.94 -17.49 -2.70
CA THR A 376 14.83 -18.14 -2.02
C THR A 376 15.34 -19.40 -1.35
N ASN A 377 15.25 -19.48 -0.02
CA ASN A 377 15.57 -20.72 0.68
C ASN A 377 14.55 -21.79 0.27
N LYS A 378 15.01 -22.91 -0.31
CA LYS A 378 14.13 -23.98 -0.81
C LYS A 378 13.30 -24.63 0.32
N ASN A 379 13.83 -24.64 1.54
CA ASN A 379 13.20 -25.31 2.67
C ASN A 379 12.14 -24.41 3.34
N SER A 380 12.40 -23.10 3.51
CA SER A 380 11.45 -22.19 4.14
C SER A 380 10.61 -21.37 3.16
N GLY A 381 10.96 -21.37 1.88
CA GLY A 381 10.36 -20.52 0.86
C GLY A 381 10.67 -19.03 1.01
N GLN A 382 11.41 -18.64 2.05
CA GLN A 382 11.66 -17.24 2.34
C GLN A 382 12.76 -16.70 1.42
N THR A 383 12.48 -15.52 0.86
CA THR A 383 13.48 -14.73 0.14
C THR A 383 13.93 -13.60 1.05
N ILE A 384 15.15 -13.71 1.60
CA ILE A 384 15.68 -12.76 2.58
C ILE A 384 16.89 -12.04 2.00
N LEU A 385 16.81 -10.73 1.84
CA LEU A 385 17.98 -9.89 1.59
C LEU A 385 18.60 -9.50 2.93
N SER A 386 19.89 -9.79 3.11
CA SER A 386 20.67 -9.24 4.22
C SER A 386 21.43 -8.01 3.74
N PHE A 387 21.05 -6.84 4.24
CA PHE A 387 21.57 -5.55 3.83
C PHE A 387 22.34 -4.87 4.97
N SER A 388 23.58 -4.48 4.72
CA SER A 388 24.43 -3.76 5.68
C SER A 388 24.98 -2.48 5.06
N LEU A 389 25.11 -1.45 5.90
CA LEU A 389 25.74 -0.19 5.56
C LEU A 389 26.98 -0.03 6.43
N PHE A 390 28.10 0.35 5.81
CA PHE A 390 29.34 0.68 6.48
C PHE A 390 29.68 2.13 6.18
N LYS A 391 30.06 2.87 7.20
CA LYS A 391 30.71 4.16 7.09
C LYS A 391 32.17 3.97 7.49
N ASP A 392 33.07 4.23 6.54
CA ASP A 392 34.48 3.87 6.67
C ASP A 392 34.63 2.38 6.98
N ASN A 393 35.01 2.00 8.19
CA ASN A 393 35.18 0.61 8.63
C ASN A 393 34.18 0.18 9.74
N LYS A 394 33.13 0.97 10.00
CA LYS A 394 32.13 0.66 11.03
C LYS A 394 30.75 0.52 10.43
N THR A 395 29.96 -0.41 10.96
CA THR A 395 28.59 -0.63 10.53
C THR A 395 27.68 0.46 11.11
N GLU A 396 26.73 0.90 10.30
CA GLU A 396 25.72 1.89 10.65
C GLU A 396 24.32 1.29 10.49
N ASN A 397 23.35 1.77 11.27
CA ASN A 397 21.97 1.29 11.16
C ASN A 397 21.36 1.74 9.81
N PRO A 398 21.08 0.83 8.87
CA PRO A 398 20.60 1.21 7.54
C PRO A 398 19.21 1.86 7.55
N LEU A 399 18.40 1.64 8.59
CA LEU A 399 17.06 2.23 8.70
C LEU A 399 17.07 3.74 8.89
N PHE A 400 18.18 4.32 9.35
CA PHE A 400 18.33 5.78 9.43
C PHE A 400 18.64 6.43 8.08
N TRP A 401 18.93 5.62 7.05
CA TRP A 401 19.36 6.07 5.74
C TRP A 401 18.28 5.89 4.69
N ILE A 402 17.53 4.80 4.78
CA ILE A 402 16.43 4.47 3.87
C ILE A 402 15.18 5.30 4.25
N GLY A 403 14.41 5.73 3.25
CA GLY A 403 13.16 6.45 3.45
C GLY A 403 12.09 5.63 4.16
N LYS A 404 11.24 6.29 4.96
CA LYS A 404 10.02 5.66 5.49
C LYS A 404 9.15 5.22 4.31
N LYS A 405 8.69 3.97 4.39
CA LYS A 405 7.87 3.35 3.36
C LYS A 405 6.45 3.91 3.37
#